data_AF-A0A6P7F1T2-F1
#
_entry.id   AF-A0A6P7F1T2-F1
#
_cell.length_a   1.000
_cell.length_b   1.000
_cell.length_c   1.000
_cell.angle_alpha   90.00
_cell.angle_beta   90.00
_cell.angle_gamma   90.00
#
_symmetry.space_group_name_H-M   'P 1'
#
loop_
_entity.id
_entity.type
_entity.pdbx_description
1 polymer ?
#
loop_
_entity_poly.entity_id
_entity_poly.type
_entity_poly.pdbx_seq_one_letter_code
_entity_poly.pdbx_strand_id
1 'polypeptide(L)'
;MKDEETTVNPPSNFQNNLIQQGTVSMFHVNLQCISNKVDMINAFLADKKFYDVICFSEHWQTEENLKLINISGFSLANFFCRVEKKQGGVAIYVKENLMYSSLNLNEYNVEQTSEFCAIYIPSMRTNVLTVYRSGNGDCDLFLVNFENVIAFLLNKADKLIILGDFNINFKIKSDSSYDIQNLLMSFGLEITINDYTRITSQSSSCIDNIMTNFSENIYRVGVFEPCFSDHRAQFISIDSVLKVVDTNQSLQRSITSSGLQKLKYALASTKMYFFYDTNNDPDVLMFFLTETYNNLILKFFPLKKVRQTAKITPVQWFNDELRSYRSNLSLIKHIADVTKDPDIFKLYKQQKYEYNRQLQNAKKSAYSSFITNSDNKPRDCWKILNFERGNTRSSSVQPDLSPDEINQFFITIAENIIASLPTINNDILFSYRNYPSPSKSFCFRPVVEDEISQIIKSLNNSNCKDVHEINSKILKETYQIVLTPFTHLINLILSTGVFPEALKYSKENN
;
A
#
# COMPACT_ATOMS: atom_id res chain seq x y z
N MET A 1 -51.41 9.33 24.73
CA MET A 1 -50.27 10.22 25.06
C MET A 1 -49.05 9.33 25.01
N LYS A 2 -48.42 9.22 23.83
CA LYS A 2 -47.24 10.01 23.39
C LYS A 2 -45.97 9.52 24.12
N ASP A 3 -44.86 9.12 23.50
CA ASP A 3 -44.42 9.07 22.11
C ASP A 3 -43.30 8.00 22.00
N GLU A 4 -42.94 7.69 20.74
CA GLU A 4 -41.94 6.75 20.24
C GLU A 4 -40.50 6.98 20.75
N GLU A 5 -39.70 5.91 20.87
CA GLU A 5 -38.26 5.99 20.61
C GLU A 5 -37.78 4.74 19.85
N THR A 6 -37.26 5.04 18.66
CA THR A 6 -36.73 4.18 17.62
C THR A 6 -35.34 3.65 18.00
N THR A 7 -35.21 2.34 18.17
CA THR A 7 -33.88 1.71 18.19
C THR A 7 -33.50 1.26 16.78
N VAL A 8 -32.53 1.99 16.23
CA VAL A 8 -31.90 1.79 14.92
C VAL A 8 -31.22 0.41 14.89
N ASN A 9 -31.63 -0.45 13.97
CA ASN A 9 -30.91 -1.68 13.64
C ASN A 9 -29.51 -1.32 13.08
N PRO A 10 -28.42 -1.97 13.54
CA PRO A 10 -27.12 -1.80 12.91
C PRO A 10 -27.13 -2.41 11.50
N PRO A 11 -26.37 -1.85 10.55
CA PRO A 11 -26.38 -2.32 9.17
C PRO A 11 -25.86 -3.76 9.10
N SER A 12 -26.72 -4.63 8.56
CA SER A 12 -26.40 -5.99 8.17
C SER A 12 -25.43 -5.98 6.99
N ASN A 13 -24.13 -6.07 7.27
CA ASN A 13 -23.11 -6.57 6.34
C ASN A 13 -21.82 -6.95 7.11
N PHE A 14 -21.93 -7.94 7.99
CA PHE A 14 -20.78 -8.68 8.52
C PHE A 14 -21.11 -10.17 8.46
N GLN A 15 -21.02 -10.78 7.28
CA GLN A 15 -21.09 -12.23 7.17
C GLN A 15 -19.80 -12.82 6.59
N ASN A 16 -19.23 -13.70 7.43
CA ASN A 16 -18.23 -14.73 7.17
C ASN A 16 -16.74 -14.35 7.22
N ASN A 17 -16.33 -13.73 8.33
CA ASN A 17 -14.94 -13.85 8.81
C ASN A 17 -14.90 -14.92 9.92
N LEU A 18 -14.18 -16.02 9.67
CA LEU A 18 -13.87 -17.01 10.69
C LEU A 18 -13.04 -16.34 11.78
N ILE A 19 -13.59 -16.22 12.99
CA ILE A 19 -12.90 -15.70 14.17
C ILE A 19 -11.88 -16.76 14.62
N GLN A 20 -10.59 -16.45 14.51
CA GLN A 20 -9.54 -17.24 15.16
C GLN A 20 -8.96 -16.46 16.33
N GLN A 21 -8.73 -17.14 17.46
CA GLN A 21 -7.92 -16.59 18.55
C GLN A 21 -6.49 -16.39 18.04
N GLY A 22 -5.94 -15.20 18.24
CA GLY A 22 -4.56 -14.91 17.85
C GLY A 22 -3.89 -13.91 18.78
N THR A 23 -2.57 -13.87 18.72
CA THR A 23 -1.74 -12.90 19.45
C THR A 23 -1.46 -11.69 18.57
N VAL A 24 -1.66 -10.48 19.09
CA VAL A 24 -1.16 -9.24 18.45
C VAL A 24 0.09 -8.80 19.21
N SER A 25 1.19 -8.66 18.50
CA SER A 25 2.47 -8.25 19.10
C SER A 25 2.94 -6.91 18.58
N MET A 26 3.48 -6.08 19.46
CA MET A 26 4.01 -4.78 19.11
C MET A 26 5.26 -4.45 19.90
N PHE A 27 6.08 -3.54 19.37
CA PHE A 27 7.25 -3.06 20.09
C PHE A 27 7.48 -1.56 19.86
N HIS A 28 8.11 -0.93 20.83
CA HIS A 28 8.63 0.43 20.76
C HIS A 28 10.16 0.43 20.77
N VAL A 29 10.77 1.38 20.06
CA VAL A 29 12.19 1.71 20.18
C VAL A 29 12.45 3.16 19.79
N ASN A 30 13.26 3.86 20.59
CA ASN A 30 13.84 5.14 20.21
C ASN A 30 14.95 4.92 19.18
N LEU A 31 14.77 5.46 17.97
CA LEU A 31 15.66 5.19 16.84
C LEU A 31 16.86 6.13 16.74
N GLN A 32 16.78 7.37 17.26
CA GLN A 32 17.77 8.42 17.00
C GLN A 32 18.15 8.52 15.51
N CYS A 33 17.18 8.90 14.66
CA CYS A 33 17.21 8.85 13.18
C CYS A 33 16.79 7.50 12.59
N ILE A 34 15.71 7.49 11.81
CA ILE A 34 15.28 6.29 11.07
C ILE A 34 16.07 6.06 9.77
N SER A 35 16.51 7.13 9.08
CA SER A 35 17.00 7.04 7.69
C SER A 35 18.23 6.16 7.51
N ASN A 36 19.13 6.11 8.50
CA ASN A 36 20.32 5.27 8.44
C ASN A 36 20.11 3.85 9.00
N LYS A 37 18.87 3.50 9.36
CA LYS A 37 18.50 2.23 10.00
C LYS A 37 17.46 1.43 9.22
N VAL A 38 16.94 1.96 8.11
CA VAL A 38 15.89 1.31 7.30
C VAL A 38 16.26 -0.13 6.92
N ASP A 39 17.48 -0.36 6.43
CA ASP A 39 17.92 -1.72 6.07
C ASP A 39 18.08 -2.62 7.30
N MET A 40 18.56 -2.10 8.43
CA MET A 40 18.64 -2.86 9.69
C MET A 40 17.25 -3.26 10.21
N ILE A 41 16.27 -2.35 10.12
CA ILE A 41 14.88 -2.59 10.52
C ILE A 41 14.26 -3.64 9.59
N ASN A 42 14.43 -3.50 8.27
CA ASN A 42 13.90 -4.47 7.30
C ASN A 42 14.53 -5.86 7.47
N ALA A 43 15.84 -5.94 7.75
CA ALA A 43 16.53 -7.18 8.10
C ALA A 43 16.00 -7.81 9.39
N PHE A 44 15.71 -6.99 10.41
CA PHE A 44 15.10 -7.45 11.66
C PHE A 44 13.70 -8.05 11.43
N LEU A 45 12.85 -7.33 10.68
CA LEU A 45 11.48 -7.75 10.40
C LEU A 45 11.39 -8.96 9.45
N ALA A 46 12.39 -9.15 8.59
CA ALA A 46 12.49 -10.35 7.75
C ALA A 46 12.56 -11.64 8.58
N ASP A 47 13.19 -11.59 9.76
CA ASP A 47 13.27 -12.73 10.69
C ASP A 47 12.17 -12.72 11.76
N LYS A 48 11.79 -11.55 12.24
CA LYS A 48 10.86 -11.37 13.37
C LYS A 48 9.45 -11.03 12.87
N LYS A 49 8.89 -11.94 12.07
CA LYS A 49 7.59 -11.75 11.37
C LYS A 49 6.35 -11.74 12.28
N PHE A 50 6.52 -11.93 13.58
CA PHE A 50 5.40 -12.04 14.55
C PHE A 50 4.94 -10.68 15.09
N TYR A 51 5.69 -9.59 14.87
CA TYR A 51 5.22 -8.25 15.19
C TYR A 51 4.20 -7.78 14.17
N ASP A 52 3.21 -7.05 14.67
CA ASP A 52 2.06 -6.52 13.91
C ASP A 52 1.98 -4.99 13.98
N VAL A 53 2.51 -4.37 15.04
CA VAL A 53 2.61 -2.91 15.17
C VAL A 53 4.02 -2.53 15.64
N ILE A 54 4.56 -1.44 15.12
CA ILE A 54 5.88 -0.91 15.47
C ILE A 54 5.74 0.56 15.80
N CYS A 55 6.26 0.94 16.97
CA CYS A 55 6.24 2.30 17.48
C CYS A 55 7.68 2.84 17.49
N PHE A 56 7.90 3.98 16.87
CA PHE A 56 9.20 4.65 16.87
C PHE A 56 9.09 6.02 17.53
N SER A 57 10.07 6.34 18.36
CA SER A 57 10.37 7.70 18.79
C SER A 57 11.69 8.16 18.17
N GLU A 58 11.87 9.48 18.08
CA GLU A 58 13.07 10.11 17.54
C GLU A 58 13.42 9.65 16.12
N HIS A 59 12.42 9.59 15.23
CA HIS A 59 12.68 9.26 13.82
C HIS A 59 13.42 10.39 13.07
N TRP A 60 13.32 11.64 13.53
CA TRP A 60 14.03 12.83 13.02
C TRP A 60 13.77 13.17 11.54
N GLN A 61 12.56 12.90 11.04
CA GLN A 61 12.20 13.17 9.64
C GLN A 61 11.15 14.26 9.54
N THR A 62 11.12 14.92 8.39
CA THR A 62 9.96 15.69 7.94
C THR A 62 8.84 14.75 7.52
N GLU A 63 7.60 15.26 7.45
CA GLU A 63 6.45 14.50 6.96
C GLU A 63 6.69 13.93 5.55
N GLU A 64 7.23 14.73 4.64
CA GLU A 64 7.52 14.30 3.26
C GLU A 64 8.51 13.14 3.23
N ASN A 65 9.61 13.25 3.97
CA ASN A 65 10.64 12.21 4.00
C ASN A 65 10.15 10.95 4.71
N LEU A 66 9.38 11.09 5.80
CA LEU A 66 8.85 9.95 6.54
C LEU A 66 7.91 9.11 5.68
N LYS A 67 7.07 9.75 4.86
CA LYS A 67 6.17 9.08 3.90
C LYS A 67 6.90 8.28 2.82
N LEU A 68 8.16 8.62 2.53
CA LEU A 68 9.01 7.91 1.56
C LEU A 68 9.76 6.72 2.19
N ILE A 69 9.75 6.57 3.51
CA ILE A 69 10.44 5.47 4.18
C ILE A 69 9.60 4.21 4.10
N ASN A 70 10.13 3.22 3.39
CA ASN A 70 9.52 1.91 3.25
C ASN A 70 10.02 0.91 4.30
N ILE A 71 9.11 0.50 5.19
CA ILE A 71 9.31 -0.60 6.13
C ILE A 71 8.57 -1.82 5.58
N SER A 72 9.32 -2.85 5.17
CA SER A 72 8.80 -3.98 4.41
C SER A 72 7.70 -4.74 5.16
N GLY A 73 6.50 -4.79 4.57
CA GLY A 73 5.33 -5.46 5.14
C GLY A 73 4.54 -4.62 6.14
N PHE A 74 4.89 -3.34 6.32
CA PHE A 74 4.21 -2.41 7.20
C PHE A 74 3.85 -1.11 6.46
N SER A 75 2.73 -0.50 6.82
CA SER A 75 2.31 0.82 6.37
C SER A 75 2.47 1.84 7.50
N LEU A 76 2.90 3.06 7.16
CA LEU A 76 2.90 4.20 8.08
C LEU A 76 1.45 4.54 8.45
N ALA A 77 1.08 4.31 9.70
CA ALA A 77 -0.30 4.37 10.18
C ALA A 77 -0.68 5.73 10.76
N ASN A 78 0.18 6.29 11.59
CA ASN A 78 0.06 7.64 12.13
C ASN A 78 1.44 8.16 12.56
N PHE A 79 1.62 9.47 12.63
CA PHE A 79 2.89 10.07 13.02
C PHE A 79 2.72 11.52 13.49
N PHE A 80 3.74 12.02 14.17
CA PHE A 80 3.94 13.44 14.43
C PHE A 80 5.38 13.80 14.05
N CYS A 81 5.54 14.81 13.20
CA CYS A 81 6.84 15.36 12.81
C CYS A 81 6.97 16.78 13.36
N ARG A 82 8.15 17.11 13.88
CA ARG A 82 8.49 18.50 14.19
C ARG A 82 8.62 19.32 12.90
N VAL A 83 8.20 20.58 12.96
CA VAL A 83 8.26 21.58 11.90
C VAL A 83 9.34 22.61 12.21
N GLU A 84 9.41 23.11 13.45
CA GLU A 84 10.30 24.21 13.81
C GLU A 84 11.63 23.73 14.39
N LYS A 85 11.58 22.73 15.28
CA LYS A 85 12.75 22.21 15.99
C LYS A 85 13.30 20.98 15.28
N LYS A 86 14.63 20.85 15.33
CA LYS A 86 15.32 19.65 14.84
C LYS A 86 15.10 18.47 15.79
N GLN A 87 15.26 17.25 15.25
CA GLN A 87 15.39 16.00 16.00
C GLN A 87 14.24 15.69 16.97
N GLY A 88 13.30 14.87 16.55
CA GLY A 88 12.24 14.32 17.40
C GLY A 88 11.29 13.50 16.54
N GLY A 89 10.03 13.53 16.91
CA GLY A 89 8.93 12.92 16.19
C GLY A 89 8.65 11.48 16.63
N VAL A 90 7.41 11.07 16.44
CA VAL A 90 6.90 9.74 16.76
C VAL A 90 6.15 9.16 15.56
N ALA A 91 6.26 7.86 15.34
CA ALA A 91 5.59 7.18 14.23
C ALA A 91 5.10 5.80 14.65
N ILE A 92 3.92 5.42 14.15
CA ILE A 92 3.36 4.09 14.26
C ILE A 92 3.30 3.47 12.87
N TYR A 93 3.91 2.30 12.71
CA TYR A 93 3.81 1.45 11.54
C TYR A 93 2.95 0.23 11.87
N VAL A 94 2.00 -0.10 11.01
CA VAL A 94 1.10 -1.24 11.19
C VAL A 94 1.27 -2.21 10.04
N LYS A 95 1.31 -3.51 10.32
CA LYS A 95 1.45 -4.55 9.31
C LYS A 95 0.30 -4.47 8.29
N GLU A 96 0.59 -4.62 7.00
CA GLU A 96 -0.35 -4.34 5.90
C GLU A 96 -1.71 -5.07 5.99
N ASN A 97 -1.80 -6.16 6.75
CA ASN A 97 -3.00 -6.97 6.92
C ASN A 97 -3.74 -6.74 8.25
N LEU A 98 -3.28 -5.81 9.10
CA LEU A 98 -3.93 -5.45 10.36
C LEU A 98 -4.73 -4.15 10.17
N MET A 99 -6.03 -4.21 10.47
CA MET A 99 -6.91 -3.05 10.40
C MET A 99 -6.65 -2.07 11.55
N TYR A 100 -6.67 -0.78 11.22
CA TYR A 100 -6.53 0.30 12.19
C TYR A 100 -7.25 1.57 11.71
N SER A 101 -7.48 2.51 12.63
CA SER A 101 -7.86 3.89 12.32
C SER A 101 -6.93 4.86 13.05
N SER A 102 -6.41 5.88 12.35
CA SER A 102 -5.59 6.92 12.97
C SER A 102 -6.44 7.83 13.86
N LEU A 103 -5.84 8.31 14.96
CA LEU A 103 -6.44 9.25 15.89
C LEU A 103 -5.66 10.55 15.85
N ASN A 104 -6.37 11.67 15.72
CA ASN A 104 -5.75 13.00 15.69
C ASN A 104 -5.44 13.45 17.12
N LEU A 105 -4.16 13.74 17.40
CA LEU A 105 -3.67 14.25 18.68
C LEU A 105 -2.89 15.57 18.52
N ASN A 106 -3.02 16.24 17.38
CA ASN A 106 -2.20 17.41 17.04
C ASN A 106 -2.34 18.55 18.06
N GLU A 107 -3.51 18.71 18.66
CA GLU A 107 -3.74 19.75 19.68
C GLU A 107 -2.96 19.52 20.98
N TYR A 108 -2.52 18.30 21.26
CA TYR A 108 -1.75 17.93 22.46
C TYR A 108 -0.23 17.91 22.20
N ASN A 109 0.17 18.07 20.94
CA ASN A 109 1.56 18.00 20.53
C ASN A 109 2.24 19.35 20.70
N VAL A 110 3.31 19.37 21.49
CA VAL A 110 4.16 20.54 21.72
C VAL A 110 5.61 20.10 21.49
N GLU A 111 6.23 20.63 20.44
CA GLU A 111 7.61 20.28 20.09
C GLU A 111 8.56 20.50 21.27
N GLN A 112 9.52 19.57 21.43
CA GLN A 112 10.46 19.57 22.58
C GLN A 112 9.81 19.42 23.95
N THR A 113 8.52 19.09 24.04
CA THR A 113 7.83 18.83 25.31
C THR A 113 7.06 17.51 25.25
N SER A 114 6.02 17.45 24.42
CA SER A 114 5.07 16.33 24.36
C SER A 114 4.76 15.95 22.93
N GLU A 115 5.14 14.73 22.52
CA GLU A 115 4.99 14.26 21.15
C GLU A 115 4.27 12.91 21.13
N PHE A 116 3.12 12.89 20.47
CA PHE A 116 2.14 11.82 20.53
C PHE A 116 1.62 11.49 19.14
N CYS A 117 1.43 10.20 18.88
CA CYS A 117 0.57 9.73 17.81
C CYS A 117 -0.13 8.45 18.26
N ALA A 118 -1.38 8.25 17.83
CA ALA A 118 -2.18 7.11 18.26
C ALA A 118 -2.99 6.48 17.13
N ILE A 119 -3.28 5.20 17.28
CA ILE A 119 -4.19 4.44 16.42
C ILE A 119 -5.19 3.68 17.28
N TYR A 120 -6.34 3.36 16.70
CA TYR A 120 -7.28 2.40 17.25
C TYR A 120 -7.23 1.11 16.44
N ILE A 121 -7.16 -0.03 17.11
CA ILE A 121 -7.13 -1.38 16.52
C ILE A 121 -8.48 -2.07 16.81
N PRO A 122 -9.40 -2.15 15.83
CA PRO A 122 -10.75 -2.68 16.05
C PRO A 122 -10.78 -4.13 16.51
N SER A 123 -9.88 -4.98 16.01
CA SER A 123 -9.76 -6.40 16.40
C SER A 123 -9.48 -6.59 17.89
N MET A 124 -8.81 -5.62 18.51
CA MET A 124 -8.51 -5.58 19.94
C MET A 124 -9.45 -4.68 20.73
N ARG A 125 -10.29 -3.88 20.05
CA ARG A 125 -11.01 -2.74 20.65
C ARG A 125 -10.10 -1.88 21.53
N THR A 126 -8.88 -1.60 21.04
CA THR A 126 -7.79 -1.03 21.85
C THR A 126 -7.15 0.16 21.15
N ASN A 127 -6.87 1.21 21.92
CA ASN A 127 -6.03 2.32 21.49
C ASN A 127 -4.56 1.98 21.72
N VAL A 128 -3.70 2.34 20.77
CA VAL A 128 -2.24 2.28 20.88
C VAL A 128 -1.69 3.68 20.74
N LEU A 129 -1.01 4.16 21.78
CA LEU A 129 -0.40 5.48 21.86
C LEU A 129 1.12 5.33 21.85
N THR A 130 1.79 6.05 20.95
CA THR A 130 3.25 6.24 20.99
C THR A 130 3.58 7.59 21.61
N VAL A 131 4.50 7.61 22.56
CA VAL A 131 4.90 8.81 23.31
C VAL A 131 6.39 9.08 23.13
N TYR A 132 6.73 10.35 22.96
CA TYR A 132 8.07 10.86 23.20
C TYR A 132 8.00 12.14 24.02
N ARG A 133 8.60 12.13 25.21
CA ARG A 133 8.86 13.33 26.01
C ARG A 133 10.32 13.70 25.84
N SER A 134 10.58 14.96 25.49
CA SER A 134 11.94 15.49 25.44
C SER A 134 12.56 15.57 26.84
N GLY A 135 13.81 15.12 27.00
CA GLY A 135 14.51 15.20 28.30
C GLY A 135 14.71 16.62 28.83
N ASN A 136 14.76 17.62 27.94
CA ASN A 136 14.89 19.04 28.29
C ASN A 136 13.54 19.81 28.25
N GLY A 137 12.44 19.10 28.01
CA GLY A 137 11.10 19.69 27.92
C GLY A 137 10.47 19.95 29.28
N ASP A 138 9.46 20.82 29.30
CA ASP A 138 8.66 21.11 30.48
C ASP A 138 7.90 19.86 30.92
N CYS A 139 8.21 19.35 32.12
CA CYS A 139 7.61 18.13 32.63
C CYS A 139 6.16 18.33 33.04
N ASP A 140 5.81 19.48 33.58
CA ASP A 140 4.46 19.76 34.08
C ASP A 140 3.50 19.92 32.90
N LEU A 141 3.92 20.68 31.88
CA LEU A 141 3.16 20.79 30.64
C LEU A 141 3.00 19.43 29.94
N PHE A 142 4.05 18.60 29.94
CA PHE A 142 3.94 17.23 29.44
C PHE A 142 2.88 16.43 30.20
N LEU A 143 2.86 16.46 31.54
CA LEU A 143 1.91 15.71 32.35
C LEU A 143 0.47 16.16 32.08
N VAL A 144 0.22 17.47 31.96
CA VAL A 144 -1.09 18.03 31.60
C VAL A 144 -1.54 17.54 30.22
N ASN A 145 -0.67 17.61 29.22
CA ASN A 145 -1.00 17.14 27.86
C ASN A 145 -1.21 15.63 27.84
N PHE A 146 -0.40 14.88 28.58
CA PHE A 146 -0.48 13.43 28.66
C PHE A 146 -1.77 12.97 29.36
N GLU A 147 -2.18 13.63 30.44
CA GLU A 147 -3.47 13.41 31.11
C GLU A 147 -4.64 13.58 30.13
N ASN A 148 -4.66 14.72 29.40
CA ASN A 148 -5.70 15.02 28.44
C ASN A 148 -5.76 13.97 27.30
N VAL A 149 -4.60 13.52 26.82
CA VAL A 149 -4.52 12.46 25.79
C VAL A 149 -5.05 11.13 26.34
N ILE A 150 -4.66 10.72 27.56
CA ILE A 150 -5.14 9.48 28.16
C ILE A 150 -6.67 9.52 28.32
N ALA A 151 -7.21 10.63 28.85
CA ALA A 151 -8.65 10.82 29.00
C ALA A 151 -9.39 10.76 27.65
N PHE A 152 -8.87 11.44 26.63
CA PHE A 152 -9.42 11.40 25.27
C PHE A 152 -9.46 9.98 24.69
N LEU A 153 -8.37 9.22 24.85
CA LEU A 153 -8.27 7.87 24.31
C LEU A 153 -9.19 6.90 25.07
N LEU A 154 -9.20 6.93 26.40
CA LEU A 154 -10.05 6.04 27.19
C LEU A 154 -11.54 6.32 27.00
N ASN A 155 -11.93 7.55 26.66
CA ASN A 155 -13.29 7.86 26.22
C ASN A 155 -13.68 7.20 24.89
N LYS A 156 -12.71 6.84 24.04
CA LYS A 156 -12.96 6.15 22.75
C LYS A 156 -12.93 4.64 22.86
N ALA A 157 -12.12 4.07 23.75
CA ALA A 157 -12.06 2.64 23.98
C ALA A 157 -11.53 2.31 25.37
N ASP A 158 -12.09 1.25 25.98
CA ASP A 158 -11.77 0.84 27.35
C ASP A 158 -10.32 0.34 27.52
N LYS A 159 -9.66 -0.05 26.42
CA LYS A 159 -8.30 -0.61 26.44
C LYS A 159 -7.31 0.33 25.81
N LEU A 160 -6.19 0.53 26.50
CA LEU A 160 -5.11 1.41 26.08
C LEU A 160 -3.75 0.73 26.30
N ILE A 161 -2.90 0.84 25.28
CA ILE A 161 -1.48 0.49 25.36
C ILE A 161 -0.71 1.75 25.03
N ILE A 162 0.16 2.17 25.93
CA ILE A 162 1.06 3.30 25.76
C ILE A 162 2.47 2.74 25.64
N LEU A 163 3.21 3.13 24.61
CA LEU A 163 4.62 2.77 24.46
C LEU A 163 5.41 4.03 24.13
N GLY A 164 6.59 4.21 24.72
CA GLY A 164 7.34 5.43 24.44
C GLY A 164 8.60 5.61 25.23
N ASP A 165 9.32 6.68 24.89
CA ASP A 165 10.43 7.22 25.66
C ASP A 165 9.97 8.47 26.42
N PHE A 166 9.95 8.36 27.75
CA PHE A 166 9.46 9.39 28.65
C PHE A 166 10.59 10.29 29.15
N ASN A 167 11.86 9.93 28.92
CA ASN A 167 13.01 10.58 29.53
C ASN A 167 12.84 10.80 31.06
N ILE A 168 12.12 9.90 31.74
CA ILE A 168 11.91 9.84 33.20
C ILE A 168 12.36 8.47 33.64
N ASN A 169 13.29 8.39 34.60
CA ASN A 169 13.82 7.10 35.03
C ASN A 169 12.89 6.42 36.02
N PHE A 170 12.12 5.43 35.57
CA PHE A 170 11.15 4.69 36.37
C PHE A 170 11.77 3.84 37.50
N LYS A 171 13.09 3.65 37.51
CA LYS A 171 13.80 2.96 38.60
C LYS A 171 14.34 3.90 39.67
N ILE A 172 14.27 5.22 39.46
CA ILE A 172 14.72 6.23 40.41
C ILE A 172 13.50 6.99 40.93
N LYS A 173 13.41 7.11 42.26
CA LYS A 173 12.39 7.92 42.92
C LYS A 173 12.73 9.40 42.72
N SER A 174 11.94 10.08 41.90
CA SER A 174 11.91 11.54 41.72
C SER A 174 10.48 12.05 41.70
N ASP A 175 10.28 13.35 41.90
CA ASP A 175 8.94 13.97 41.86
C ASP A 175 8.23 13.65 40.54
N SER A 176 8.88 13.87 39.40
CA SER A 176 8.34 13.52 38.07
C SER A 176 8.00 12.03 37.92
N SER A 177 8.76 11.13 38.55
CA SER A 177 8.48 9.69 38.52
C SER A 177 7.24 9.33 39.34
N TYR A 178 6.99 10.05 40.45
CA TYR A 178 5.80 9.86 41.27
C TYR A 178 4.58 10.48 40.60
N ASP A 179 4.71 11.67 40.02
CA ASP A 179 3.61 12.36 39.35
C ASP A 179 3.08 11.55 38.17
N ILE A 180 3.97 11.03 37.31
CA ILE A 180 3.56 10.18 36.20
C ILE A 180 2.96 8.84 36.69
N GLN A 181 3.50 8.26 37.77
CA GLN A 181 2.96 7.03 38.35
C GLN A 181 1.55 7.25 38.91
N ASN A 182 1.34 8.32 39.66
CA ASN A 182 0.04 8.69 40.22
C ASN A 182 -0.98 8.98 39.12
N LEU A 183 -0.56 9.69 38.07
CA LEU A 183 -1.38 9.95 36.89
C LEU A 183 -1.79 8.64 36.19
N LEU A 184 -0.85 7.73 35.95
CA LEU A 184 -1.17 6.44 35.32
C LEU A 184 -2.11 5.60 36.20
N MET A 185 -1.87 5.56 37.51
CA MET A 185 -2.73 4.85 38.46
C MET A 185 -4.15 5.42 38.51
N SER A 186 -4.34 6.73 38.36
CA SER A 186 -5.68 7.34 38.36
C SER A 186 -6.54 6.89 37.17
N PHE A 187 -5.91 6.49 36.06
CA PHE A 187 -6.56 5.89 34.88
C PHE A 187 -6.54 4.35 34.87
N GLY A 188 -6.06 3.71 35.94
CA GLY A 188 -5.94 2.25 36.03
C GLY A 188 -4.91 1.66 35.06
N LEU A 189 -3.90 2.45 34.66
CA LEU A 189 -2.79 2.02 33.81
C LEU A 189 -1.62 1.58 34.68
N GLU A 190 -1.06 0.40 34.38
CA GLU A 190 0.10 -0.15 35.04
C GLU A 190 1.36 0.04 34.20
N ILE A 191 2.49 0.35 34.84
CA ILE A 191 3.82 0.39 34.24
C ILE A 191 4.41 -1.02 34.23
N THR A 192 4.80 -1.52 33.07
CA THR A 192 5.11 -2.95 32.90
C THR A 192 6.60 -3.29 32.77
N ILE A 193 7.45 -2.33 32.36
CA ILE A 193 8.89 -2.57 32.16
C ILE A 193 9.68 -2.12 33.40
N ASN A 194 10.43 -3.06 33.98
CA ASN A 194 11.38 -2.81 35.09
C ASN A 194 12.85 -3.07 34.71
N ASP A 195 13.14 -3.31 33.43
CA ASP A 195 14.50 -3.51 32.93
C ASP A 195 15.14 -2.19 32.47
N TYR A 196 16.47 -2.15 32.41
CA TYR A 196 17.16 -1.01 31.79
C TYR A 196 16.89 -0.97 30.28
N THR A 197 16.39 0.16 29.81
CA THR A 197 16.00 0.38 28.42
C THR A 197 16.99 1.23 27.64
N ARG A 198 17.79 2.06 28.33
CA ARG A 198 18.92 2.76 27.73
C ARG A 198 20.19 2.42 28.50
N ILE A 199 21.18 1.89 27.79
CA ILE A 199 22.45 1.46 28.37
C ILE A 199 23.60 2.08 27.60
N THR A 200 24.38 2.91 28.30
CA THR A 200 25.61 3.51 27.80
C THR A 200 26.81 2.95 28.57
N SER A 201 28.01 3.36 28.17
CA SER A 201 29.25 3.07 28.92
C SER A 201 29.26 3.69 30.32
N GLN A 202 28.48 4.75 30.57
CA GLN A 202 28.49 5.51 31.82
C GLN A 202 27.25 5.29 32.68
N SER A 203 26.13 4.89 32.08
CA SER A 203 24.83 4.86 32.78
C SER A 203 23.93 3.74 32.29
N SER A 204 22.94 3.39 33.11
CA SER A 204 21.85 2.49 32.75
C SER A 204 20.55 3.03 33.34
N SER A 205 19.56 3.28 32.49
CA SER A 205 18.31 3.91 32.88
C SER A 205 17.10 3.20 32.27
N CYS A 206 15.97 3.20 32.98
CA CYS A 206 14.68 2.73 32.48
C CYS A 206 13.86 3.98 32.17
N ILE A 207 13.99 4.50 30.94
CA ILE A 207 13.32 5.73 30.49
C ILE A 207 12.26 5.47 29.42
N ASP A 208 12.32 4.29 28.82
CA ASP A 208 11.32 3.80 27.88
C ASP A 208 10.43 2.81 28.62
N ASN A 209 9.11 2.87 28.41
CA ASN A 209 8.20 1.95 29.09
C ASN A 209 6.98 1.59 28.25
N ILE A 210 6.25 0.58 28.72
CA ILE A 210 4.94 0.19 28.21
C ILE A 210 3.96 0.29 29.37
N MET A 211 2.87 1.01 29.17
CA MET A 211 1.77 1.12 30.13
C MET A 211 0.49 0.54 29.55
N THR A 212 -0.28 -0.16 30.37
CA THR A 212 -1.57 -0.70 29.93
C THR A 212 -2.53 -0.99 31.07
N ASN A 213 -3.83 -1.08 30.74
CA ASN A 213 -4.90 -1.51 31.62
C ASN A 213 -5.46 -2.89 31.24
N PHE A 214 -4.69 -3.68 30.50
CA PHE A 214 -4.95 -5.12 30.34
C PHE A 214 -4.61 -5.86 31.63
N SER A 215 -5.33 -6.95 31.89
CA SER A 215 -5.02 -7.83 33.01
C SER A 215 -3.68 -8.54 32.76
N GLU A 216 -2.86 -8.70 33.79
CA GLU A 216 -1.51 -9.30 33.68
C GLU A 216 -1.49 -10.69 33.03
N ASN A 217 -2.58 -11.45 33.13
CA ASN A 217 -2.68 -12.81 32.62
C ASN A 217 -2.87 -12.92 31.09
N ILE A 218 -3.11 -11.81 30.39
CA ILE A 218 -3.41 -11.82 28.94
C ILE A 218 -2.34 -11.16 28.08
N TYR A 219 -1.25 -10.68 28.68
CA TYR A 219 -0.15 -10.09 27.94
C TYR A 219 1.23 -10.62 28.38
N ARG A 220 2.20 -10.53 27.47
CA ARG A 220 3.63 -10.75 27.75
C ARG A 220 4.38 -9.48 27.40
N VAL A 221 5.26 -9.03 28.29
CA VAL A 221 6.13 -7.88 28.07
C VAL A 221 7.60 -8.26 28.22
N GLY A 222 8.48 -7.44 27.66
CA GLY A 222 9.91 -7.57 27.90
C GLY A 222 10.74 -6.59 27.08
N VAL A 223 12.05 -6.71 27.25
CA VAL A 223 13.04 -5.88 26.56
C VAL A 223 13.98 -6.73 25.73
N PHE A 224 14.25 -6.32 24.49
CA PHE A 224 15.24 -6.97 23.63
C PHE A 224 16.19 -5.93 23.01
N GLU A 225 17.37 -6.39 22.57
CA GLU A 225 18.39 -5.54 21.97
C GLU A 225 18.32 -5.65 20.43
N PRO A 226 17.73 -4.67 19.72
CA PRO A 226 17.67 -4.68 18.26
C PRO A 226 18.96 -4.18 17.59
N CYS A 227 19.88 -3.58 18.35
CA CYS A 227 21.08 -2.87 17.90
C CYS A 227 20.80 -1.65 17.01
N PHE A 228 19.59 -1.07 17.06
CA PHE A 228 19.23 0.11 16.26
C PHE A 228 19.87 1.38 16.80
N SER A 229 19.79 1.64 18.10
CA SER A 229 20.38 2.80 18.80
C SER A 229 21.11 2.34 20.07
N ASP A 230 21.34 3.23 21.04
CA ASP A 230 21.72 2.90 22.43
C ASP A 230 20.50 2.55 23.30
N HIS A 231 19.29 2.63 22.75
CA HIS A 231 18.06 2.15 23.37
C HIS A 231 17.77 0.70 22.96
N ARG A 232 17.31 -0.06 23.93
CA ARG A 232 16.70 -1.38 23.76
C ARG A 232 15.24 -1.20 23.37
N ALA A 233 14.67 -2.20 22.71
CA ALA A 233 13.26 -2.18 22.33
C ALA A 233 12.41 -2.83 23.44
N GLN A 234 11.25 -2.25 23.72
CA GLN A 234 10.24 -2.80 24.65
C GLN A 234 9.14 -3.43 23.81
N PHE A 235 8.71 -4.64 24.13
CA PHE A 235 7.61 -5.29 23.43
C PHE A 235 6.47 -5.66 24.37
N ILE A 236 5.27 -5.72 23.79
CA ILE A 236 4.08 -6.30 24.40
C ILE A 236 3.38 -7.20 23.38
N SER A 237 2.99 -8.39 23.83
CA SER A 237 2.23 -9.37 23.06
C SER A 237 0.95 -9.70 23.82
N ILE A 238 -0.21 -9.46 23.21
CA ILE A 238 -1.51 -9.69 23.84
C ILE A 238 -2.14 -10.93 23.24
N ASP A 239 -2.43 -11.90 24.10
CA ASP A 239 -3.07 -13.17 23.74
C ASP A 239 -4.60 -13.01 23.67
N SER A 240 -5.26 -13.91 22.93
CA SER A 240 -6.74 -13.96 22.83
C SER A 240 -7.40 -12.72 22.20
N VAL A 241 -6.74 -12.09 21.23
CA VAL A 241 -7.37 -11.06 20.41
C VAL A 241 -8.28 -11.73 19.37
N LEU A 242 -9.47 -11.15 19.16
CA LEU A 242 -10.30 -11.48 18.00
C LEU A 242 -9.57 -11.00 16.75
N LYS A 243 -8.69 -11.83 16.16
CA LYS A 243 -8.09 -11.49 14.86
C LYS A 243 -9.20 -11.53 13.83
N VAL A 244 -9.72 -10.33 13.50
CA VAL A 244 -10.41 -10.13 12.24
C VAL A 244 -9.35 -10.31 11.16
N VAL A 245 -9.24 -11.52 10.63
CA VAL A 245 -8.42 -11.79 9.47
C VAL A 245 -9.13 -11.13 8.30
N ASP A 246 -8.66 -9.96 7.91
CA ASP A 246 -9.13 -9.38 6.66
C ASP A 246 -8.62 -10.26 5.53
N THR A 247 -9.57 -10.81 4.78
CA THR A 247 -9.26 -11.28 3.46
C THR A 247 -9.44 -10.07 2.55
N ASN A 248 -8.39 -9.24 2.42
CA ASN A 248 -8.27 -8.26 1.33
C ASN A 248 -8.47 -9.04 0.03
N GLN A 249 -9.71 -9.10 -0.43
CA GLN A 249 -10.17 -9.96 -1.50
C GLN A 249 -10.63 -9.05 -2.60
N SER A 250 -9.83 -8.95 -3.66
CA SER A 250 -10.36 -8.41 -4.90
C SER A 250 -11.21 -9.48 -5.57
N LEU A 251 -12.32 -9.06 -6.16
CA LEU A 251 -13.04 -9.88 -7.12
C LEU A 251 -12.28 -9.80 -8.44
N GLN A 252 -11.77 -10.93 -8.91
CA GLN A 252 -11.08 -11.00 -10.19
C GLN A 252 -11.58 -12.20 -10.99
N ARG A 253 -11.74 -12.00 -12.30
CA ARG A 253 -11.86 -13.08 -13.29
C ARG A 253 -10.46 -13.54 -13.69
N SER A 254 -10.02 -14.68 -13.16
CA SER A 254 -8.74 -15.27 -13.53
C SER A 254 -8.88 -16.06 -14.84
N ILE A 255 -8.12 -15.69 -15.86
CA ILE A 255 -8.06 -16.41 -17.14
C ILE A 255 -7.24 -17.69 -16.94
N THR A 256 -7.92 -18.78 -16.59
CA THR A 256 -7.31 -20.11 -16.40
C THR A 256 -7.19 -20.86 -17.71
N SER A 257 -6.20 -21.75 -17.83
CA SER A 257 -6.03 -22.61 -19.02
C SER A 257 -7.26 -23.50 -19.27
N SER A 258 -7.88 -24.03 -18.20
CA SER A 258 -9.12 -24.80 -18.30
C SER A 258 -10.30 -23.95 -18.79
N GLY A 259 -10.44 -22.72 -18.28
CA GLY A 259 -11.46 -21.77 -18.74
C GLY A 259 -11.28 -21.41 -20.22
N LEU A 260 -10.05 -21.18 -20.66
CA LEU A 260 -9.72 -20.93 -22.07
C LEU A 260 -10.08 -22.10 -22.97
N GLN A 261 -9.78 -23.34 -22.58
CA GLN A 261 -10.19 -24.52 -23.35
C GLN A 261 -11.70 -24.59 -23.48
N LYS A 262 -12.44 -24.44 -22.37
CA LYS A 262 -13.92 -24.44 -22.38
C LYS A 262 -14.49 -23.33 -23.27
N LEU A 263 -13.89 -22.14 -23.23
CA LEU A 263 -14.27 -21.03 -24.11
C LEU A 263 -14.07 -21.39 -25.58
N LYS A 264 -12.92 -21.95 -25.97
CA LYS A 264 -12.64 -22.38 -27.35
C LYS A 264 -13.67 -23.40 -27.84
N TYR A 265 -13.95 -24.43 -27.04
CA TYR A 265 -14.94 -25.45 -27.40
C TYR A 265 -16.34 -24.86 -27.54
N ALA A 266 -16.75 -23.97 -26.63
CA ALA A 266 -18.06 -23.34 -26.69
C ALA A 266 -18.20 -22.42 -27.89
N LEU A 267 -17.20 -21.56 -28.17
CA LEU A 267 -17.19 -20.69 -29.34
C LEU A 267 -17.26 -21.49 -30.65
N ALA A 268 -16.48 -22.57 -30.76
CA ALA A 268 -16.50 -23.43 -31.95
C ALA A 268 -17.85 -24.17 -32.12
N SER A 269 -18.57 -24.41 -31.03
CA SER A 269 -19.90 -25.03 -31.05
C SER A 269 -21.02 -24.01 -31.25
N THR A 270 -20.73 -22.71 -31.15
CA THR A 270 -21.69 -21.65 -31.44
C THR A 270 -21.96 -21.63 -32.94
N LYS A 271 -23.24 -21.60 -33.30
CA LYS A 271 -23.69 -21.52 -34.69
C LYS A 271 -23.38 -20.16 -35.28
N MET A 272 -22.13 -19.95 -35.73
CA MET A 272 -21.68 -18.68 -36.31
C MET A 272 -22.27 -18.40 -37.71
N TYR A 273 -23.10 -19.29 -38.27
CA TYR A 273 -23.76 -19.02 -39.55
C TYR A 273 -24.89 -17.98 -39.42
N PHE A 274 -25.44 -17.74 -38.23
CA PHE A 274 -26.46 -16.71 -38.01
C PHE A 274 -25.95 -15.28 -38.25
N PHE A 275 -24.63 -15.09 -38.27
CA PHE A 275 -23.99 -13.82 -38.59
C PHE A 275 -24.22 -13.37 -40.04
N TYR A 276 -24.57 -14.28 -40.96
CA TYR A 276 -24.85 -13.95 -42.37
C TYR A 276 -26.33 -13.67 -42.65
N ASP A 277 -27.20 -13.84 -41.65
CA ASP A 277 -28.67 -13.65 -41.76
C ASP A 277 -29.11 -12.28 -41.19
N THR A 278 -28.16 -11.36 -40.97
CA THR A 278 -28.35 -10.09 -40.25
C THR A 278 -28.74 -8.90 -41.15
N ASN A 279 -29.26 -9.16 -42.36
CA ASN A 279 -29.50 -8.14 -43.39
C ASN A 279 -28.26 -7.29 -43.76
N ASN A 280 -27.04 -7.77 -43.48
CA ASN A 280 -25.79 -7.02 -43.69
C ASN A 280 -25.74 -5.68 -42.93
N ASP A 281 -26.20 -5.66 -41.68
CA ASP A 281 -26.03 -4.51 -40.77
C ASP A 281 -24.79 -4.71 -39.86
N PRO A 282 -23.77 -3.83 -39.92
CA PRO A 282 -22.59 -3.88 -39.05
C PRO A 282 -22.90 -3.86 -37.55
N ASP A 283 -23.90 -3.10 -37.11
CA ASP A 283 -24.25 -2.96 -35.69
C ASP A 283 -24.84 -4.25 -35.13
N VAL A 284 -25.76 -4.86 -35.89
CA VAL A 284 -26.37 -6.15 -35.52
C VAL A 284 -25.31 -7.25 -35.46
N LEU A 285 -24.42 -7.29 -36.45
CA LEU A 285 -23.33 -8.25 -36.51
C LEU A 285 -22.37 -8.11 -35.32
N MET A 286 -21.98 -6.87 -34.98
CA MET A 286 -21.11 -6.59 -33.84
C MET A 286 -21.79 -6.91 -32.51
N PHE A 287 -23.08 -6.61 -32.36
CA PHE A 287 -23.85 -6.93 -31.16
C PHE A 287 -23.83 -8.43 -30.87
N PHE A 288 -24.14 -9.27 -31.87
CA PHE A 288 -24.10 -10.72 -31.70
C PHE A 288 -22.71 -11.26 -31.34
N LEU A 289 -21.64 -10.71 -31.93
CA LEU A 289 -20.26 -11.11 -31.64
C LEU A 289 -19.91 -10.79 -30.17
N THR A 290 -20.17 -9.55 -29.77
CA THR A 290 -19.91 -9.06 -28.42
C THR A 290 -20.71 -9.82 -27.38
N GLU A 291 -22.01 -10.00 -27.60
CA GLU A 291 -22.88 -10.76 -26.68
C GLU A 291 -22.47 -12.22 -26.55
N THR A 292 -22.06 -12.86 -27.66
CA THR A 292 -21.55 -14.23 -27.61
C THR A 292 -20.29 -14.32 -26.75
N TYR A 293 -19.32 -13.42 -26.95
CA TYR A 293 -18.11 -13.39 -26.13
C TYR A 293 -18.42 -13.10 -24.65
N ASN A 294 -19.26 -12.10 -24.38
CA ASN A 294 -19.63 -11.69 -23.03
C ASN A 294 -20.26 -12.85 -22.26
N ASN A 295 -21.28 -13.48 -22.83
CA ASN A 295 -21.98 -14.57 -22.17
C ASN A 295 -21.07 -15.76 -21.85
N LEU A 296 -20.15 -16.10 -22.77
CA LEU A 296 -19.19 -17.19 -22.54
C LEU A 296 -18.10 -16.80 -21.54
N ILE A 297 -17.64 -15.55 -21.53
CA ILE A 297 -16.65 -15.06 -20.57
C ILE A 297 -17.24 -15.03 -19.16
N LEU A 298 -18.47 -14.53 -19.01
CA LEU A 298 -19.19 -14.53 -17.74
C LEU A 298 -19.35 -15.95 -17.18
N LYS A 299 -19.63 -16.92 -18.06
CA LYS A 299 -19.83 -18.34 -17.72
C LYS A 299 -18.52 -19.06 -17.33
N PHE A 300 -17.45 -18.89 -18.10
CA PHE A 300 -16.22 -19.68 -17.92
C PHE A 300 -15.14 -19.01 -17.06
N PHE A 301 -15.23 -17.71 -16.86
CA PHE A 301 -14.34 -16.96 -15.98
C PHE A 301 -15.15 -16.24 -14.90
N PRO A 302 -15.89 -16.96 -14.02
CA PRO A 302 -16.68 -16.32 -12.98
C PRO A 302 -15.79 -15.49 -12.06
N LEU A 303 -16.36 -14.45 -11.44
CA LEU A 303 -15.67 -13.65 -10.44
C LEU A 303 -15.30 -14.56 -9.26
N LYS A 304 -14.02 -14.58 -8.92
CA LYS A 304 -13.50 -15.30 -7.75
C LYS A 304 -12.86 -14.30 -6.81
N LYS A 305 -13.05 -14.55 -5.51
CA LYS A 305 -12.35 -13.80 -4.47
C LYS A 305 -10.90 -14.25 -4.46
N VAL A 306 -9.98 -13.34 -4.75
CA VAL A 306 -8.53 -13.61 -4.73
C VAL A 306 -7.93 -12.88 -3.55
N ARG A 307 -7.20 -13.60 -2.68
CA ARG A 307 -6.46 -12.98 -1.58
C ARG A 307 -5.35 -12.10 -2.16
N GLN A 308 -5.36 -10.83 -1.81
CA GLN A 308 -4.22 -9.97 -2.02
C GLN A 308 -3.14 -10.42 -1.03
N THR A 309 -2.03 -10.91 -1.58
CA THR A 309 -0.83 -11.20 -0.78
C THR A 309 -0.16 -9.88 -0.43
N ALA A 310 0.34 -9.76 0.81
CA ALA A 310 1.18 -8.64 1.23
C ALA A 310 2.33 -8.43 0.22
N LYS A 311 2.80 -7.19 0.07
CA LYS A 311 3.91 -6.89 -0.86
C LYS A 311 5.19 -7.53 -0.34
N ILE A 312 5.51 -8.71 -0.84
CA ILE A 312 6.81 -9.34 -0.61
C ILE A 312 7.82 -8.63 -1.51
N THR A 313 8.97 -8.26 -0.96
CA THR A 313 10.10 -7.73 -1.75
C THR A 313 10.33 -8.62 -2.97
N PRO A 314 10.47 -8.06 -4.18
CA PRO A 314 10.70 -8.86 -5.38
C PRO A 314 12.02 -9.65 -5.33
N VAL A 315 12.92 -9.29 -4.42
CA VAL A 315 14.26 -9.85 -4.26
C VAL A 315 14.58 -10.06 -2.79
N GLN A 316 14.88 -11.29 -2.38
CA GLN A 316 15.35 -11.57 -1.04
C GLN A 316 16.86 -11.30 -0.94
N TRP A 317 17.24 -10.31 -0.13
CA TRP A 317 18.65 -9.93 0.07
C TRP A 317 19.17 -10.28 1.47
N PHE A 318 18.29 -10.46 2.46
CA PHE A 318 18.66 -10.88 3.80
C PHE A 318 18.80 -12.41 3.87
N ASN A 319 19.94 -12.88 4.39
CA ASN A 319 20.37 -14.28 4.38
C ASN A 319 20.92 -14.74 5.74
N ASP A 320 21.29 -16.02 5.84
CA ASP A 320 21.74 -16.64 7.09
C ASP A 320 23.07 -16.07 7.62
N GLU A 321 23.94 -15.60 6.73
CA GLU A 321 25.21 -14.95 7.10
C GLU A 321 24.93 -13.62 7.81
N LEU A 322 24.08 -12.77 7.24
CA LEU A 322 23.65 -11.50 7.84
C LEU A 322 22.90 -11.73 9.17
N ARG A 323 22.10 -12.80 9.27
CA ARG A 323 21.48 -13.21 10.53
C ARG A 323 22.52 -13.56 11.59
N SER A 324 23.59 -14.24 11.20
CA SER A 324 24.70 -14.61 12.08
C SER A 324 25.46 -13.36 12.55
N TYR A 325 25.77 -12.41 11.64
CA TYR A 325 26.34 -11.11 12.00
C TYR A 325 25.49 -10.35 13.03
N ARG A 326 24.17 -10.28 12.82
CA ARG A 326 23.27 -9.60 13.76
C ARG A 326 23.27 -10.29 15.14
N SER A 327 23.31 -11.62 15.16
CA SER A 327 23.35 -12.41 16.40
C SER A 327 24.65 -12.16 17.17
N ASN A 328 25.79 -12.15 16.47
CA ASN A 328 27.08 -11.79 17.05
C ASN A 328 27.10 -10.34 17.56
N LEU A 329 26.51 -9.41 16.81
CA LEU A 329 26.42 -8.01 17.21
C LEU A 329 25.63 -7.84 18.52
N SER A 330 24.51 -8.55 18.66
CA SER A 330 23.70 -8.57 19.87
C SER A 330 24.48 -9.16 21.07
N LEU A 331 25.27 -10.22 20.85
CA LEU A 331 26.14 -10.80 21.87
C LEU A 331 27.22 -9.81 22.34
N ILE A 332 27.93 -9.16 21.41
CA ILE A 332 28.96 -8.17 21.72
C ILE A 332 28.34 -7.00 22.51
N LYS A 333 27.15 -6.54 22.10
CA LYS A 333 26.42 -5.50 22.82
C LYS A 333 26.04 -5.93 24.23
N HIS A 334 25.55 -7.15 24.40
CA HIS A 334 25.25 -7.70 25.71
C HIS A 334 26.50 -7.73 26.63
N ILE A 335 27.64 -8.18 26.11
CA ILE A 335 28.91 -8.18 26.85
C ILE A 335 29.33 -6.75 27.20
N ALA A 336 29.25 -5.81 26.25
CA ALA A 336 29.54 -4.40 26.51
C ALA A 336 28.67 -3.82 27.63
N ASP A 337 27.38 -4.20 27.64
CA ASP A 337 26.42 -3.72 28.63
C ASP A 337 26.65 -4.29 30.03
N VAL A 338 27.12 -5.54 30.12
CA VAL A 338 27.43 -6.19 31.40
C VAL A 338 28.77 -5.71 31.96
N THR A 339 29.81 -5.68 31.12
CA THR A 339 31.18 -5.35 31.53
C THR A 339 31.42 -3.86 31.73
N LYS A 340 30.65 -3.01 31.04
CA LYS A 340 30.86 -1.57 30.93
C LYS A 340 32.24 -1.17 30.38
N ASP A 341 32.92 -2.09 29.71
CA ASP A 341 34.27 -1.87 29.20
C ASP A 341 34.24 -0.93 27.96
N PRO A 342 34.93 0.23 28.01
CA PRO A 342 35.01 1.16 26.88
C PRO A 342 35.54 0.53 25.59
N ASP A 343 36.46 -0.42 25.67
CA ASP A 343 37.05 -1.08 24.50
C ASP A 343 36.06 -2.03 23.84
N ILE A 344 35.23 -2.73 24.63
CA ILE A 344 34.14 -3.57 24.10
C ILE A 344 33.05 -2.68 23.48
N PHE A 345 32.73 -1.52 24.06
CA PHE A 345 31.84 -0.54 23.42
C PHE A 345 32.41 -0.01 22.09
N LYS A 346 33.72 0.21 22.01
CA LYS A 346 34.40 0.59 20.76
C LYS A 346 34.31 -0.53 19.72
N LEU A 347 34.55 -1.78 20.12
CA LEU A 347 34.40 -2.94 19.26
C LEU A 347 32.96 -3.09 18.76
N TYR A 348 31.96 -2.95 19.64
CA TYR A 348 30.54 -2.95 19.26
C TYR A 348 30.22 -1.92 18.18
N LYS A 349 30.68 -0.67 18.35
CA LYS A 349 30.47 0.40 17.36
C LYS A 349 31.09 0.06 16.01
N GLN A 350 32.30 -0.50 16.00
CA GLN A 350 32.98 -0.95 14.77
C GLN A 350 32.19 -2.09 14.10
N GLN A 351 31.79 -3.11 14.85
CA GLN A 351 31.03 -4.25 14.32
C GLN A 351 29.64 -3.84 13.82
N LYS A 352 28.99 -2.86 14.47
CA LYS A 352 27.72 -2.29 14.01
C LYS A 352 27.87 -1.58 12.68
N TYR A 353 28.93 -0.79 12.51
CA TYR A 353 29.23 -0.13 11.24
C TYR A 353 29.48 -1.16 10.13
N GLU A 354 30.28 -2.18 10.42
CA GLU A 354 30.57 -3.27 9.49
C GLU A 354 29.32 -4.06 9.09
N TYR A 355 28.46 -4.41 10.05
CA TYR A 355 27.19 -5.05 9.79
C TYR A 355 26.30 -4.21 8.85
N ASN A 356 26.18 -2.90 9.10
CA ASN A 356 25.37 -2.04 8.25
C ASN A 356 25.94 -1.95 6.82
N ARG A 357 27.27 -1.91 6.68
CA ARG A 357 27.93 -1.98 5.36
C ARG A 357 27.63 -3.29 4.64
N GLN A 358 27.64 -4.42 5.34
CA GLN A 358 27.30 -5.72 4.74
C GLN A 358 25.83 -5.81 4.31
N LEU A 359 24.89 -5.23 5.08
CA LEU A 359 23.48 -5.14 4.67
C LEU A 359 23.34 -4.36 3.35
N GLN A 360 23.97 -3.19 3.25
CA GLN A 360 23.92 -2.36 2.06
C GLN A 360 24.54 -3.07 0.84
N ASN A 361 25.68 -3.73 1.02
CA ASN A 361 26.33 -4.51 -0.03
C ASN A 361 25.46 -5.68 -0.50
N ALA A 362 24.88 -6.45 0.43
CA ALA A 362 24.01 -7.56 0.10
C ALA A 362 22.76 -7.10 -0.67
N LYS A 363 22.11 -6.02 -0.22
CA LYS A 363 20.95 -5.42 -0.90
C LYS A 363 21.32 -4.94 -2.30
N LYS A 364 22.43 -4.21 -2.44
CA LYS A 364 22.94 -3.72 -3.73
C LYS A 364 23.24 -4.87 -4.68
N SER A 365 23.96 -5.90 -4.23
CA SER A 365 24.30 -7.07 -5.02
C SER A 365 23.06 -7.82 -5.47
N ALA A 366 22.10 -8.05 -4.57
CA ALA A 366 20.86 -8.75 -4.89
C ALA A 366 20.04 -7.99 -5.95
N TYR A 367 19.89 -6.67 -5.81
CA TYR A 367 19.19 -5.84 -6.80
C TYR A 367 19.91 -5.80 -8.14
N SER A 368 21.24 -5.67 -8.13
CA SER A 368 22.04 -5.71 -9.36
C SER A 368 21.89 -7.05 -10.08
N SER A 369 21.98 -8.17 -9.37
CA SER A 369 21.81 -9.50 -9.96
C SER A 369 20.41 -9.70 -10.52
N PHE A 370 19.37 -9.24 -9.82
CA PHE A 370 17.99 -9.32 -10.30
C PHE A 370 17.77 -8.51 -11.60
N ILE A 371 18.30 -7.28 -11.67
CA ILE A 371 18.15 -6.43 -12.86
C ILE A 371 18.98 -6.98 -14.03
N THR A 372 20.22 -7.42 -13.79
CA THR A 372 21.10 -7.94 -14.85
C THR A 372 20.51 -9.19 -15.49
N ASN A 373 19.90 -10.08 -14.70
CA ASN A 373 19.29 -11.32 -15.15
C ASN A 373 17.86 -11.16 -15.72
N SER A 374 17.34 -9.93 -15.81
CA SER A 374 15.98 -9.68 -16.30
C SER A 374 15.90 -9.56 -17.83
N ASP A 375 14.87 -10.19 -18.39
CA ASP A 375 14.46 -10.05 -19.80
C ASP A 375 14.01 -8.62 -20.15
N ASN A 376 13.42 -7.90 -19.18
CA ASN A 376 12.94 -6.53 -19.35
C ASN A 376 13.44 -5.65 -18.20
N LYS A 377 14.68 -5.17 -18.36
CA LYS A 377 15.40 -4.38 -17.35
C LYS A 377 14.66 -3.12 -16.90
N PRO A 378 14.09 -2.28 -17.79
CA PRO A 378 13.33 -1.10 -17.34
C PRO A 378 12.14 -1.47 -16.46
N ARG A 379 11.35 -2.47 -16.86
CA ARG A 379 10.19 -2.93 -16.08
C ARG A 379 10.60 -3.40 -14.68
N ASP A 380 11.65 -4.21 -14.59
CA ASP A 380 12.07 -4.82 -13.32
C ASP A 380 12.80 -3.81 -12.41
N CYS A 381 13.52 -2.85 -12.99
CA CYS A 381 14.02 -1.67 -12.26
C CYS A 381 12.85 -0.87 -11.65
N TRP A 382 11.80 -0.59 -12.43
CA TRP A 382 10.60 0.09 -11.94
C TRP A 382 9.86 -0.71 -10.85
N LYS A 383 9.85 -2.04 -10.93
CA LYS A 383 9.30 -2.89 -9.85
C LYS A 383 10.04 -2.67 -8.53
N ILE A 384 11.39 -2.63 -8.56
CA ILE A 384 12.19 -2.37 -7.37
C ILE A 384 11.94 -0.95 -6.85
N LEU A 385 11.95 0.06 -7.73
CA LEU A 385 11.71 1.45 -7.33
C LEU A 385 10.32 1.64 -6.70
N ASN A 386 9.29 1.07 -7.31
CA ASN A 386 7.93 1.14 -6.77
C ASN A 386 7.77 0.38 -5.46
N PHE A 387 8.58 -0.66 -5.25
CA PHE A 387 8.65 -1.35 -3.96
C PHE A 387 9.33 -0.45 -2.90
N GLU A 388 10.51 0.09 -3.19
CA GLU A 388 11.29 0.92 -2.24
C GLU A 388 10.65 2.27 -1.92
N ARG A 389 9.88 2.86 -2.84
CA ARG A 389 9.12 4.11 -2.56
C ARG A 389 7.96 3.90 -1.59
N GLY A 390 7.55 2.65 -1.34
CA GLY A 390 6.34 2.35 -0.58
C GLY A 390 5.07 2.78 -1.31
N ASN A 391 3.91 2.36 -0.80
CA ASN A 391 2.62 2.89 -1.28
C ASN A 391 2.44 4.30 -0.69
N THR A 392 3.03 5.32 -1.32
CA THR A 392 2.30 6.57 -1.39
C THR A 392 1.06 6.24 -2.22
N ARG A 393 -0.06 5.91 -1.57
CA ARG A 393 -1.34 6.33 -2.15
C ARG A 393 -1.15 7.83 -2.25
N SER A 394 -0.68 8.31 -3.40
CA SER A 394 -0.85 9.70 -3.74
C SER A 394 -2.33 9.91 -3.48
N SER A 395 -2.64 10.78 -2.50
CA SER A 395 -3.92 11.47 -2.49
C SER A 395 -4.22 11.71 -3.95
N SER A 396 -5.33 11.18 -4.46
CA SER A 396 -5.70 11.38 -5.85
C SER A 396 -5.67 12.89 -6.06
N VAL A 397 -4.57 13.41 -6.59
CA VAL A 397 -4.49 14.75 -7.10
C VAL A 397 -5.38 14.60 -8.31
N GLN A 398 -6.66 14.92 -8.11
CA GLN A 398 -7.58 15.02 -9.21
C GLN A 398 -6.89 16.00 -10.15
N PRO A 399 -6.55 15.57 -11.37
CA PRO A 399 -5.93 16.48 -12.31
C PRO A 399 -6.83 17.72 -12.41
N ASP A 400 -6.23 18.91 -12.46
CA ASP A 400 -6.97 20.18 -12.55
C ASP A 400 -7.85 20.26 -13.81
N LEU A 401 -7.68 19.31 -14.74
CA LEU A 401 -8.42 19.16 -15.98
C LEU A 401 -9.11 17.80 -16.00
N SER A 402 -10.43 17.83 -16.20
CA SER A 402 -11.24 16.64 -16.41
C SER A 402 -11.03 16.07 -17.83
N PRO A 403 -11.21 14.73 -18.02
CA PRO A 403 -11.21 14.13 -19.35
C PRO A 403 -12.22 14.77 -20.30
N ASP A 404 -13.37 15.20 -19.77
CA ASP A 404 -14.42 15.87 -20.54
C ASP A 404 -13.96 17.24 -21.08
N GLU A 405 -13.24 18.04 -20.27
CA GLU A 405 -12.69 19.32 -20.71
C GLU A 405 -11.64 19.14 -21.82
N ILE A 406 -10.79 18.11 -21.69
CA ILE A 406 -9.82 17.75 -22.73
C ILE A 406 -10.55 17.33 -24.01
N ASN A 407 -11.56 16.47 -23.90
CA ASN A 407 -12.34 16.00 -25.05
C ASN A 407 -13.08 17.15 -25.74
N GLN A 408 -13.74 18.03 -24.97
CA GLN A 408 -14.42 19.22 -25.51
C GLN A 408 -13.46 20.15 -26.24
N PHE A 409 -12.25 20.36 -25.72
CA PHE A 409 -11.24 21.13 -26.42
C PHE A 409 -10.92 20.52 -27.79
N PHE A 410 -10.67 19.21 -27.88
CA PHE A 410 -10.32 18.56 -29.16
C PHE A 410 -11.49 18.47 -30.14
N ILE A 411 -12.74 18.37 -29.66
CA ILE A 411 -13.92 18.37 -30.53
C ILE A 411 -14.16 19.79 -31.09
N THR A 412 -13.99 20.83 -30.28
CA THR A 412 -14.34 22.21 -30.65
C THR A 412 -13.19 22.99 -31.29
N ILE A 413 -11.94 22.54 -31.19
CA ILE A 413 -10.78 23.29 -31.71
C ILE A 413 -10.87 23.57 -33.20
N ALA A 414 -11.38 22.62 -33.99
CA ALA A 414 -11.53 22.80 -35.43
C ALA A 414 -12.57 23.90 -35.74
N GLU A 415 -13.71 23.88 -35.06
CA GLU A 415 -14.77 24.89 -35.20
C GLU A 415 -14.27 26.28 -34.77
N ASN A 416 -13.56 26.35 -33.64
CA ASN A 416 -12.98 27.58 -33.10
C ASN A 416 -11.90 28.16 -34.05
N ILE A 417 -11.05 27.30 -34.64
CA ILE A 417 -10.08 27.72 -35.66
C ILE A 417 -10.82 28.26 -36.87
N ILE A 418 -11.81 27.53 -37.41
CA ILE A 418 -12.59 27.96 -38.58
C ILE A 418 -13.29 29.30 -38.32
N ALA A 419 -13.89 29.49 -37.15
CA ALA A 419 -14.54 30.74 -36.75
C ALA A 419 -13.55 31.92 -36.61
N SER A 420 -12.29 31.64 -36.28
CA SER A 420 -11.22 32.64 -36.17
C SER A 420 -10.57 33.02 -37.50
N LEU A 421 -10.77 32.20 -38.55
CA LEU A 421 -10.24 32.50 -39.89
C LEU A 421 -11.08 33.61 -40.54
N PRO A 422 -10.43 34.57 -41.23
CA PRO A 422 -11.16 35.62 -41.95
C PRO A 422 -12.03 35.00 -43.04
N THR A 423 -13.25 35.52 -43.23
CA THR A 423 -14.16 35.08 -44.28
C THR A 423 -13.56 35.42 -45.65
N ILE A 424 -12.96 34.42 -46.30
CA ILE A 424 -12.43 34.58 -47.65
C ILE A 424 -13.61 34.50 -48.62
N ASN A 425 -13.93 35.61 -49.29
CA ASN A 425 -15.01 35.71 -50.28
C ASN A 425 -14.61 35.13 -51.66
N ASN A 426 -13.83 34.04 -51.65
CA ASN A 426 -13.48 33.31 -52.86
C ASN A 426 -14.47 32.16 -52.99
N ASP A 427 -15.18 32.10 -54.12
CA ASP A 427 -16.07 31.00 -54.44
C ASP A 427 -15.25 29.70 -54.60
N ILE A 428 -15.08 28.96 -53.50
CA ILE A 428 -14.28 27.74 -53.43
C ILE A 428 -14.77 26.72 -54.47
N LEU A 429 -16.07 26.74 -54.78
CA LEU A 429 -16.71 25.94 -55.84
C LEU A 429 -16.21 26.32 -57.24
N PHE A 430 -15.91 27.60 -57.50
CA PHE A 430 -15.33 28.05 -58.77
C PHE A 430 -13.89 27.56 -58.93
N SER A 431 -13.11 27.53 -57.85
CA SER A 431 -11.76 26.95 -57.84
C SER A 431 -11.78 25.43 -58.01
N TYR A 432 -12.71 24.73 -57.33
CA TYR A 432 -12.86 23.27 -57.42
C TYR A 432 -13.37 22.78 -58.78
N ARG A 433 -14.26 23.53 -59.45
CA ARG A 433 -14.77 23.19 -60.79
C ARG A 433 -13.69 23.19 -61.87
N ASN A 434 -12.60 23.93 -61.66
CA ASN A 434 -11.45 24.01 -62.58
C ASN A 434 -10.30 23.07 -62.19
N TYR A 435 -10.41 22.32 -61.08
CA TYR A 435 -9.45 21.28 -60.75
C TYR A 435 -9.72 20.04 -61.62
N PRO A 436 -8.72 19.52 -62.36
CA PRO A 436 -8.88 18.26 -63.06
C PRO A 436 -9.27 17.18 -62.05
N SER A 437 -10.30 16.40 -62.38
CA SER A 437 -10.67 15.24 -61.56
C SER A 437 -9.41 14.39 -61.34
N PRO A 438 -9.10 14.01 -60.08
CA PRO A 438 -7.90 13.24 -59.82
C PRO A 438 -7.90 11.99 -60.69
N SER A 439 -6.81 11.76 -61.42
CA SER A 439 -6.67 10.60 -62.33
C SER A 439 -6.63 9.25 -61.60
N LYS A 440 -6.70 9.27 -60.27
CA LYS A 440 -6.67 8.12 -59.37
C LYS A 440 -7.80 8.26 -58.37
N SER A 441 -8.72 7.30 -58.37
CA SER A 441 -9.69 7.11 -57.31
C SER A 441 -9.07 6.28 -56.18
N PHE A 442 -9.42 6.61 -54.94
CA PHE A 442 -9.15 5.75 -53.79
C PHE A 442 -10.36 4.84 -53.57
N CYS A 443 -10.11 3.54 -53.52
CA CYS A 443 -11.13 2.55 -53.16
C CYS A 443 -10.52 1.59 -52.14
N PHE A 444 -11.30 1.23 -51.12
CA PHE A 444 -10.90 0.14 -50.23
C PHE A 444 -10.96 -1.18 -51.00
N ARG A 445 -9.90 -1.98 -50.87
CA ARG A 445 -9.96 -3.40 -51.26
C ARG A 445 -10.55 -4.20 -50.10
N PRO A 446 -11.34 -5.26 -50.38
CA PRO A 446 -11.77 -6.17 -49.33
C PRO A 446 -10.56 -6.75 -48.59
N VAL A 447 -10.65 -6.80 -47.26
CA VAL A 447 -9.69 -7.46 -46.39
C VAL A 447 -9.87 -8.97 -46.46
N VAL A 448 -8.76 -9.71 -46.30
CA VAL A 448 -8.76 -11.18 -46.26
C VAL A 448 -8.41 -11.68 -44.86
N GLU A 449 -8.79 -12.93 -44.57
CA GLU A 449 -8.59 -13.57 -43.26
C GLU A 449 -7.11 -13.58 -42.82
N ASP A 450 -6.16 -13.78 -43.74
CA ASP A 450 -4.73 -13.78 -43.44
C ASP A 450 -4.25 -12.44 -42.87
N GLU A 451 -4.77 -11.33 -43.39
CA GLU A 451 -4.43 -9.98 -42.93
C GLU A 451 -4.94 -9.77 -41.50
N ILE A 452 -6.19 -10.16 -41.25
CA ILE A 452 -6.79 -10.08 -39.92
C ILE A 452 -6.03 -10.98 -38.93
N SER A 453 -5.61 -12.17 -39.36
CA SER A 453 -4.80 -13.07 -38.53
C SER A 453 -3.47 -12.45 -38.15
N GLN A 454 -2.78 -11.81 -39.09
CA GLN A 454 -1.51 -11.12 -38.82
C GLN A 454 -1.69 -9.95 -37.86
N ILE A 455 -2.74 -9.15 -38.02
CA ILE A 455 -3.07 -8.03 -37.12
C ILE A 455 -3.35 -8.55 -35.70
N ILE A 456 -4.17 -9.59 -35.54
CA ILE A 456 -4.46 -10.12 -34.20
C ILE A 456 -3.21 -10.69 -33.52
N LYS A 457 -2.35 -11.38 -34.29
CA LYS A 457 -1.09 -11.92 -33.76
C LYS A 457 -0.12 -10.83 -33.32
N SER A 458 -0.09 -9.68 -34.01
CA SER A 458 0.81 -8.56 -33.69
C SER A 458 0.39 -7.74 -32.47
N LEU A 459 -0.85 -7.89 -31.98
CA LEU A 459 -1.29 -7.24 -30.74
C LEU A 459 -0.35 -7.56 -29.57
N ASN A 460 -0.12 -6.63 -28.64
CA ASN A 460 0.61 -6.96 -27.42
C ASN A 460 -0.24 -7.85 -26.49
N ASN A 461 0.39 -8.75 -25.72
CA ASN A 461 -0.29 -9.55 -24.68
C ASN A 461 -0.57 -8.67 -23.45
N SER A 462 -1.37 -7.62 -23.64
CA SER A 462 -1.78 -6.71 -22.58
C SER A 462 -2.82 -7.35 -21.68
N ASN A 463 -2.69 -7.10 -20.38
CA ASN A 463 -3.70 -7.43 -19.38
C ASN A 463 -4.82 -6.37 -19.29
N CYS A 464 -4.71 -5.27 -20.03
CA CYS A 464 -5.78 -4.29 -20.13
C CYS A 464 -7.05 -4.97 -20.67
N LYS A 465 -8.15 -4.67 -20.00
CA LYS A 465 -9.47 -5.17 -20.34
C LYS A 465 -10.26 -4.06 -21.02
N ASP A 466 -11.09 -4.43 -21.97
CA ASP A 466 -12.09 -3.53 -22.55
C ASP A 466 -13.31 -3.36 -21.63
N VAL A 467 -14.34 -2.66 -22.12
CA VAL A 467 -15.62 -2.44 -21.43
C VAL A 467 -16.35 -3.74 -21.06
N HIS A 468 -15.98 -4.84 -21.72
CA HIS A 468 -16.58 -6.17 -21.61
C HIS A 468 -15.69 -7.18 -20.85
N GLU A 469 -14.63 -6.71 -20.20
CA GLU A 469 -13.64 -7.53 -19.50
C GLU A 469 -12.81 -8.48 -20.38
N ILE A 470 -12.79 -8.25 -21.70
CA ILE A 470 -11.99 -9.00 -22.67
C ILE A 470 -10.61 -8.36 -22.79
N ASN A 471 -9.57 -9.19 -22.85
CA ASN A 471 -8.22 -8.72 -23.14
C ASN A 471 -7.67 -9.35 -24.42
N SER A 472 -6.58 -8.78 -24.91
CA SER A 472 -5.84 -9.24 -26.09
C SER A 472 -5.49 -10.74 -26.05
N LYS A 473 -5.25 -11.29 -24.86
CA LYS A 473 -4.93 -12.71 -24.67
C LYS A 473 -6.11 -13.61 -25.03
N ILE A 474 -7.32 -13.28 -24.58
CA ILE A 474 -8.52 -14.06 -24.93
C ILE A 474 -8.70 -14.07 -26.45
N LEU A 475 -8.65 -12.90 -27.09
CA LEU A 475 -8.78 -12.76 -28.52
C LEU A 475 -7.74 -13.60 -29.28
N LYS A 476 -6.46 -13.52 -28.91
CA LYS A 476 -5.39 -14.32 -29.53
C LYS A 476 -5.53 -15.82 -29.35
N GLU A 477 -6.21 -16.26 -28.29
CA GLU A 477 -6.43 -17.68 -28.04
C GLU A 477 -7.63 -18.22 -28.83
N THR A 478 -8.58 -17.36 -29.21
CA THR A 478 -9.84 -17.74 -29.86
C THR A 478 -10.00 -17.23 -31.30
N TYR A 479 -9.07 -16.41 -31.80
CA TYR A 479 -9.24 -15.69 -33.08
C TYR A 479 -9.52 -16.60 -34.27
N GLN A 480 -8.96 -17.81 -34.32
CA GLN A 480 -9.17 -18.75 -35.43
C GLN A 480 -10.64 -19.12 -35.60
N ILE A 481 -11.42 -19.11 -34.51
CA ILE A 481 -12.84 -19.46 -34.53
C ILE A 481 -13.68 -18.28 -35.05
N VAL A 482 -13.23 -17.06 -34.82
CA VAL A 482 -13.97 -15.82 -35.12
C VAL A 482 -13.36 -15.03 -36.28
N LEU A 483 -12.44 -15.63 -37.01
CA LEU A 483 -11.68 -14.98 -38.07
C LEU A 483 -12.60 -14.57 -39.22
N THR A 484 -13.36 -15.52 -39.75
CA THR A 484 -14.33 -15.31 -40.83
C THR A 484 -15.39 -14.23 -40.50
N PRO A 485 -16.08 -14.26 -39.34
CA PRO A 485 -17.05 -13.22 -39.02
C PRO A 485 -16.42 -11.84 -38.81
N PHE A 486 -15.19 -11.75 -38.27
CA PHE A 486 -14.48 -10.47 -38.21
C PHE A 486 -14.10 -9.94 -39.60
N THR A 487 -13.59 -10.79 -40.48
CA THR A 487 -13.28 -10.42 -41.86
C THR A 487 -14.52 -9.94 -42.60
N HIS A 488 -15.66 -10.61 -42.41
CA HIS A 488 -16.94 -10.17 -42.97
C HIS A 488 -17.39 -8.81 -42.39
N LEU A 489 -17.36 -8.64 -41.08
CA LEU A 489 -17.72 -7.37 -40.41
C LEU A 489 -16.87 -6.20 -40.94
N ILE A 490 -15.55 -6.36 -41.00
CA ILE A 490 -14.64 -5.30 -41.45
C ILE A 490 -14.92 -4.94 -42.91
N ASN A 491 -15.13 -5.93 -43.77
CA ASN A 491 -15.49 -5.68 -45.17
C ASN A 491 -16.82 -4.93 -45.30
N LEU A 492 -17.81 -5.27 -44.46
CA LEU A 492 -19.11 -4.62 -44.45
C LEU A 492 -19.01 -3.17 -43.98
N ILE A 493 -18.21 -2.89 -42.94
CA ILE A 493 -17.90 -1.53 -42.49
C ILE A 493 -17.27 -0.72 -43.62
N LEU A 494 -16.27 -1.29 -44.30
CA LEU A 494 -15.57 -0.63 -45.41
C LEU A 494 -16.49 -0.36 -46.61
N SER A 495 -17.43 -1.25 -46.93
CA SER A 495 -18.34 -1.10 -48.06
C SER A 495 -19.52 -0.17 -47.77
N THR A 496 -20.04 -0.17 -46.54
CA THR A 496 -21.22 0.63 -46.14
C THR A 496 -20.84 2.00 -45.61
N GLY A 497 -19.61 2.17 -45.12
CA GLY A 497 -19.18 3.38 -44.41
C GLY A 497 -19.77 3.51 -43.01
N VAL A 498 -20.42 2.47 -42.47
CA VAL A 498 -21.05 2.48 -41.15
C VAL A 498 -20.16 1.78 -40.14
N PHE A 499 -19.75 2.51 -39.09
CA PHE A 499 -18.94 1.97 -38.00
C PHE A 499 -19.82 1.62 -36.78
N PRO A 500 -19.73 0.39 -36.24
CA PRO A 500 -20.61 -0.06 -35.17
C PRO A 500 -20.52 0.80 -33.90
N GLU A 501 -21.67 1.09 -33.30
CA GLU A 501 -21.78 1.90 -32.09
C GLU A 501 -21.07 1.23 -30.90
N ALA A 502 -21.16 -0.10 -30.79
CA ALA A 502 -20.50 -0.87 -29.74
C ALA A 502 -18.97 -0.71 -29.70
N LEU A 503 -18.35 -0.30 -30.82
CA LEU A 503 -16.90 -0.08 -30.92
C LEU A 503 -16.47 1.37 -30.64
N LYS A 504 -17.42 2.29 -30.38
CA LYS A 504 -17.14 3.72 -30.12
C LYS A 504 -16.90 4.03 -28.65
N TYR A 505 -17.11 3.06 -27.76
CA TYR A 505 -16.91 3.22 -26.32
C TYR A 505 -15.50 2.80 -25.90
N SER A 506 -14.85 3.62 -25.07
CA SER A 506 -13.64 3.27 -24.34
C SER A 506 -13.94 3.23 -22.83
N LYS A 507 -13.21 2.37 -22.10
CA LYS A 507 -13.27 2.34 -20.64
C LYS A 507 -12.00 2.96 -20.09
N GLU A 508 -12.12 4.10 -19.40
CA GLU A 508 -11.04 4.61 -18.56
C GLU A 508 -11.03 3.83 -17.24
N ASN A 509 -9.88 3.26 -16.90
CA ASN A 509 -9.69 2.65 -15.58
C ASN A 509 -9.31 3.78 -14.61
N ASN A 510 -10.26 4.20 -13.76
CA ASN A 510 -9.98 4.96 -12.55
C ASN A 510 -9.34 4.08 -11.48
#